data_AF-A0A3R7K380-F1
#
_entry.id   AF-A0A3R7K380-F1
#
_cell.length_a   1.000
_cell.length_b   1.000
_cell.length_c   1.000
_cell.angle_alpha   90.00
_cell.angle_beta   90.00
_cell.angle_gamma   90.00
#
_symmetry.space_group_name_H-M   'P 1'
#
loop_
_entity.id
_entity.type
_entity.pdbx_description
1 polymer ?
#
loop_
_entity_poly.entity_id
_entity_poly.type
_entity_poly.pdbx_seq_one_letter_code
_entity_poly.pdbx_strand_id
1 'polypeptide(L)'
;MVGTRCPKCKRVLVPARKFCPRCFVDTTEWVQVGDKETLRTYTIVNFNFTDQVKNPPYIVGVIDLDGADVSFTHFIGEVDL
;
A
#
# COMPACT_ATOMS: atom_id res chain seq x y z
N MET A 1 1.90 9.36 5.11
CA MET A 1 0.66 8.57 5.36
C MET A 1 0.68 8.10 6.82
N VAL A 2 -0.45 7.70 7.42
CA VAL A 2 -0.49 7.26 8.82
C VAL A 2 -0.87 5.77 8.94
N GLY A 3 -0.08 5.02 9.72
CA GLY A 3 -0.32 3.63 10.08
C GLY A 3 -0.42 3.42 11.59
N THR A 4 -0.58 2.16 12.01
CA THR A 4 -0.52 1.76 13.41
C THR A 4 0.51 0.66 13.64
N ARG A 5 1.26 0.73 14.74
CA ARG A 5 2.29 -0.26 15.10
C ARG A 5 1.73 -1.31 16.04
N CYS A 6 2.01 -2.57 15.75
CA CYS A 6 1.74 -3.68 16.66
C CYS A 6 2.72 -3.65 17.85
N PRO A 7 2.24 -3.61 19.11
CA PRO A 7 3.14 -3.59 20.27
C PRO A 7 3.94 -4.89 20.41
N LYS A 8 3.40 -6.02 19.92
CA LYS A 8 3.99 -7.36 20.04
C LYS A 8 5.04 -7.65 18.97
N CYS A 9 4.69 -7.51 17.69
CA CYS A 9 5.59 -7.86 16.58
C CYS A 9 6.21 -6.66 15.86
N LYS A 10 5.94 -5.44 16.34
CA LYS A 10 6.51 -4.17 15.84
C LYS A 10 6.19 -3.79 14.39
N ARG A 11 5.43 -4.63 13.68
CA ARG A 11 4.93 -4.33 12.33
C ARG A 11 4.08 -3.07 12.32
N VAL A 12 4.29 -2.22 11.33
CA VAL A 12 3.51 -1.03 11.02
C VAL A 12 2.51 -1.37 9.91
N LEU A 13 1.23 -1.23 10.22
CA LEU A 13 0.12 -1.54 9.32
C LEU A 13 -0.42 -0.25 8.74
N VAL A 14 -0.49 -0.21 7.41
CA VAL A 14 -1.05 0.91 6.66
C VAL A 14 -2.20 0.36 5.77
N PRO A 15 -3.27 1.14 5.50
CA PRO A 15 -3.75 2.20 6.39
C PRO A 15 -3.86 1.71 7.84
N ALA A 16 -3.87 2.64 8.79
CA ALA A 16 -4.02 2.35 10.21
C ALA A 16 -5.14 1.33 10.48
N ARG A 17 -4.81 0.27 11.22
CA ARG A 17 -5.76 -0.76 11.66
C ARG A 17 -5.95 -0.69 13.17
N LYS A 18 -7.08 -1.19 13.68
CA LYS A 18 -7.34 -1.26 15.14
C LYS A 18 -6.63 -2.44 15.82
N PHE A 19 -6.37 -3.52 15.09
CA PHE A 19 -5.72 -4.71 15.62
C PHE A 19 -4.75 -5.32 14.61
N CYS A 20 -3.78 -6.09 15.11
CA CYS A 20 -2.81 -6.80 14.29
C CYS A 20 -3.37 -8.17 13.86
N PRO A 21 -3.57 -8.43 12.55
CA PRO A 21 -4.14 -9.70 12.08
C PRO A 21 -3.22 -10.91 12.28
N ARG A 22 -1.93 -10.68 12.59
CA ARG A 22 -0.97 -11.75 12.90
C ARG A 22 -0.95 -12.09 14.39
N CYS A 23 -1.06 -11.08 15.25
CA CYS A 23 -0.88 -11.23 16.69
C CYS A 23 -2.19 -11.25 17.48
N PHE A 24 -3.30 -10.84 16.87
CA PHE A 24 -4.62 -10.72 17.48
C PHE A 24 -4.62 -9.85 18.74
N VAL A 25 -3.87 -8.74 18.69
CA VAL A 25 -3.83 -7.72 19.76
C VAL A 25 -4.11 -6.35 19.16
N ASP A 26 -4.63 -5.44 19.98
CA ASP A 26 -4.89 -4.06 19.57
C ASP A 26 -3.58 -3.33 19.21
N THR A 27 -3.68 -2.45 18.21
CA THR A 27 -2.60 -1.56 17.80
C THR A 27 -3.01 -0.14 18.14
N THR A 28 -2.34 0.44 19.14
CA THR A 28 -2.70 1.75 19.73
C THR A 28 -1.71 2.85 19.39
N GLU A 29 -0.50 2.50 18.95
CA GLU A 29 0.54 3.45 18.56
C GLU A 29 0.33 3.88 17.10
N TRP A 30 0.06 5.17 16.91
CA TRP A 30 0.00 5.79 15.59
C TRP A 30 1.41 6.13 15.11
N VAL A 31 1.70 5.83 13.84
CA VAL A 31 3.01 6.04 13.24
C VAL A 31 2.86 6.75 11.90
N GLN A 32 3.58 7.84 11.72
CA GLN A 32 3.76 8.46 10.41
C GLN A 32 4.73 7.61 9.59
N VAL A 33 4.32 7.17 8.41
CA VAL A 33 5.19 6.50 7.44
C VAL A 33 5.67 7.50 6.38
N GLY A 34 6.80 7.18 5.76
CA GLY A 34 7.40 7.98 4.70
C GLY A 34 6.49 8.15 3.48
N ASP A 35 6.82 9.13 2.65
CA ASP A 35 6.23 9.39 1.34
C ASP A 35 7.03 8.73 0.19
N LYS A 36 8.19 8.15 0.50
CA LYS A 36 8.99 7.36 -0.43
C LYS A 36 8.46 5.94 -0.53
N GLU A 37 8.48 5.44 -1.75
CA GLU A 37 7.92 4.14 -2.12
C GLU A 37 8.92 3.35 -2.95
N THR A 38 8.94 2.03 -2.75
CA THR A 38 9.63 1.07 -3.61
C THR A 38 8.60 0.28 -4.41
N LEU A 39 8.72 0.28 -5.74
CA LEU A 39 7.87 -0.54 -6.60
C LEU A 39 8.28 -2.01 -6.48
N ARG A 40 7.38 -2.84 -5.93
CA ARG A 40 7.61 -4.28 -5.74
C ARG A 40 7.30 -5.10 -6.99
N THR A 41 6.18 -4.80 -7.64
CA THR A 41 5.75 -5.44 -8.89
C THR A 41 4.73 -4.56 -9.58
N TYR A 42 4.51 -4.76 -10.88
CA TYR A 42 3.52 -4.00 -11.65
C TYR A 42 2.93 -4.84 -12.79
N THR A 43 1.80 -4.35 -13.31
CA THR A 43 1.20 -4.85 -14.55
C THR A 43 0.67 -3.69 -15.39
N ILE A 44 0.65 -3.88 -16.72
CA ILE A 44 0.07 -2.93 -17.66
C ILE A 44 -1.31 -3.44 -18.06
N VAL A 45 -2.34 -2.63 -17.81
CA VAL A 45 -3.71 -2.90 -18.23
C VAL A 45 -3.93 -2.28 -19.60
N ASN A 46 -4.17 -3.12 -20.60
CA ASN A 46 -4.33 -2.72 -22.01
C ASN A 46 -5.77 -2.87 -22.54
N PHE A 47 -6.73 -3.21 -21.68
CA PHE A 47 -8.12 -3.44 -22.08
C PHE A 47 -9.10 -2.85 -21.06
N ASN A 48 -10.31 -2.53 -21.54
CA ASN A 48 -11.38 -1.98 -20.72
C ASN A 48 -12.12 -3.10 -19.98
N PHE A 49 -12.58 -2.80 -18.77
CA PHE A 49 -13.52 -3.64 -18.02
C PHE A 49 -14.51 -2.78 -17.23
N THR A 50 -15.58 -3.39 -16.70
CA THR A 50 -16.64 -2.67 -15.99
C THR A 50 -16.11 -1.98 -14.73
N ASP A 51 -16.58 -0.76 -14.45
CA ASP A 51 -16.24 0.03 -13.25
C ASP A 51 -14.75 0.42 -13.12
N GLN A 52 -14.02 0.42 -14.24
CA GLN A 52 -12.66 0.91 -14.30
C GLN A 52 -12.60 2.42 -14.07
N VAL A 53 -11.76 2.87 -13.13
CA VAL A 53 -11.58 4.30 -12.80
C VAL A 53 -10.66 5.06 -13.77
N LYS A 54 -9.93 4.35 -14.64
CA LYS A 54 -8.96 4.92 -15.59
C LYS A 54 -8.99 4.15 -16.91
N ASN A 55 -8.96 4.86 -18.04
CA ASN A 55 -8.90 4.21 -19.35
C ASN A 55 -7.49 3.64 -19.64
N PRO A 56 -7.38 2.46 -20.28
CA PRO A 56 -6.12 1.90 -20.80
C PRO A 56 -5.44 2.81 -21.86
N PRO A 57 -4.11 2.68 -22.05
CA PRO A 57 -3.20 1.88 -21.23
C PRO A 57 -2.87 2.57 -19.90
N TYR A 58 -2.74 1.80 -18.82
CA TYR A 58 -2.20 2.30 -17.56
C TYR A 58 -1.50 1.20 -16.77
N ILE A 59 -0.63 1.61 -15.84
CA ILE A 59 0.09 0.71 -14.94
C ILE A 59 -0.59 0.69 -13.57
N VAL A 60 -0.75 -0.51 -13.02
CA VAL A 60 -1.04 -0.73 -11.61
C VAL A 60 0.16 -1.42 -10.97
N GLY A 61 0.70 -0.81 -9.93
CA GLY A 61 1.82 -1.32 -9.17
C GLY A 61 1.42 -1.77 -7.77
N VAL A 62 2.20 -2.67 -7.21
CA VAL A 62 2.27 -2.93 -5.78
C VAL A 62 3.51 -2.23 -5.24
N ILE A 63 3.32 -1.34 -4.27
CA ILE A 63 4.36 -0.50 -3.68
C ILE A 63 4.58 -0.84 -2.21
N ASP A 64 5.81 -0.68 -1.74
CA ASP A 64 6.17 -0.71 -0.32
C ASP A 64 6.51 0.72 0.13
N LEU A 65 5.79 1.22 1.13
CA LEU A 65 6.07 2.52 1.76
C LEU A 65 7.21 2.39 2.76
N ASP A 66 8.12 3.37 2.77
CA ASP A 66 9.18 3.44 3.77
C ASP A 66 8.58 3.50 5.19
N GLY A 67 8.92 2.48 5.99
CA GLY A 67 8.44 2.33 7.37
C GLY A 67 7.10 1.60 7.52
N ALA A 68 6.53 1.03 6.45
CA ALA A 68 5.37 0.13 6.50
C ALA A 68 5.78 -1.35 6.30
N ASP A 69 5.08 -2.27 6.96
CA ASP A 69 5.32 -3.73 6.86
C ASP A 69 4.27 -4.45 5.99
N VAL A 70 3.62 -3.69 5.10
CA VAL A 70 2.57 -4.13 4.18
C VAL A 70 2.66 -3.31 2.88
N SER A 71 2.27 -3.93 1.77
CA SER A 71 2.28 -3.31 0.45
C SER A 71 0.89 -2.77 0.05
N PHE A 72 0.86 -1.81 -0.88
CA PHE A 72 -0.34 -1.17 -1.40
C PHE A 72 -0.44 -1.25 -2.90
N THR A 73 -1.66 -1.24 -3.41
CA THR A 73 -1.92 -1.06 -4.84
C THR A 73 -1.94 0.43 -5.16
N HIS A 74 -1.21 0.85 -6.18
CA HIS A 74 -1.12 2.24 -6.62
C HIS A 74 -1.11 2.35 -8.16
N PHE A 75 -1.63 3.45 -8.70
CA PHE A 75 -1.47 3.77 -10.12
C PHE A 75 -0.10 4.38 -10.35
N ILE A 76 0.68 3.84 -11.27
CA ILE A 76 2.00 4.40 -11.59
C ILE A 76 1.83 5.40 -12.73
N GLY A 77 2.29 6.64 -12.52
CA GLY A 77 2.30 7.73 -13.48
C GLY A 77 3.71 8.12 -13.90
N GLU A 78 3.83 9.17 -14.72
CA GLU A 78 5.12 9.71 -15.21
C GLU A 78 5.99 8.68 -15.95
N VAL A 79 5.33 7.77 -16.67
CA VAL A 79 5.96 6.73 -17.50
C VAL A 79 5.42 6.83 -18.91
N ASP A 80 6.30 6.71 -19.90
CA ASP A 80 5.91 6.56 -21.30
C ASP A 80 5.40 5.13 -21.54
N LEU A 81 4.16 5.00 -22.01
CA LEU A 81 3.44 3.74 -22.24
C LEU A 81 3.26 3.43 -23.72
#